data_AF-A0A949U160-F1
#
_entry.id   AF-A0A949U160-F1
#
_cell.length_a   1.000
_cell.length_b   1.000
_cell.length_c   1.000
_cell.angle_alpha   90.00
_cell.angle_beta   90.00
_cell.angle_gamma   90.00
#
_symmetry.space_group_name_H-M   'P 1'
#
loop_
_entity.id
_entity.type
_entity.pdbx_description
1 polymer ?
#
loop_
_entity_poly.entity_id
_entity_poly.type
_entity_poly.pdbx_seq_one_letter_code
_entity_poly.pdbx_strand_id
1 'polypeptide(L)'
;MPLWLKVVLQILFFVFIFLVVYNQLKIHVLSKFHPNKWIILGLSVASFFIPTAITVYLNYNINGTVWQYVQSAVFIVLFLWFIDLKNGAINNTYSGRSSKKKNDVVIKPKAKPNRANKNQKK
;
A
#
# COMPACT_ATOMS: atom_id res chain seq x y z
N MET A 1 -6.84 36.99 -8.83
CA MET A 1 -6.34 35.96 -7.88
C MET A 1 -4.83 36.07 -7.77
N PRO A 2 -4.27 36.07 -6.54
CA PRO A 2 -2.83 36.10 -6.33
C PRO A 2 -2.15 34.89 -6.99
N LEU A 3 -0.93 35.10 -7.51
CA LEU A 3 -0.16 34.11 -8.26
C LEU A 3 0.01 32.78 -7.49
N TRP A 4 0.30 32.89 -6.19
CA TRP A 4 0.50 31.75 -5.30
C TRP A 4 -0.75 30.85 -5.20
N LEU A 5 -1.95 31.44 -5.16
CA LEU A 5 -3.20 30.69 -5.11
C LEU A 5 -3.42 29.85 -6.37
N LYS A 6 -3.06 30.39 -7.54
CA LYS A 6 -3.16 29.66 -8.82
C LYS A 6 -2.23 28.45 -8.84
N VAL A 7 -0.99 28.62 -8.38
CA VAL A 7 0.01 27.54 -8.30
C VAL A 7 -0.44 26.44 -7.36
N VAL A 8 -0.91 26.79 -6.16
CA VAL A 8 -1.41 25.82 -5.18
C VAL A 8 -2.61 25.03 -5.72
N LEU A 9 -3.55 25.71 -6.37
CA LEU A 9 -4.73 25.07 -6.95
C LEU A 9 -4.38 24.11 -8.08
N GLN A 10 -3.41 24.48 -8.93
CA GLN A 10 -2.92 23.61 -10.00
C GLN A 10 -2.22 22.36 -9.45
N ILE A 11 -1.41 22.51 -8.40
CA ILE A 11 -0.77 21.38 -7.73
C ILE A 11 -1.80 20.45 -7.10
N LEU A 12 -2.79 21.00 -6.38
CA LEU A 12 -3.88 20.22 -5.79
C LEU A 12 -4.66 19.44 -6.85
N PHE A 13 -4.99 20.08 -7.97
CA PHE A 13 -5.68 19.42 -9.08
C PHE A 13 -4.86 18.26 -9.65
N PHE A 14 -3.55 18.46 -9.82
CA PHE A 14 -2.65 17.42 -10.31
C PHE A 14 -2.54 16.25 -9.33
N VAL A 15 -2.41 16.53 -8.02
CA VAL A 15 -2.40 15.52 -6.96
C VAL A 15 -3.71 14.74 -6.95
N PHE A 16 -4.84 15.40 -7.11
CA PHE A 16 -6.14 14.75 -7.17
C PHE A 16 -6.24 13.77 -8.34
N ILE A 17 -5.88 14.19 -9.55
CA ILE A 17 -5.85 13.30 -10.73
C ILE A 17 -4.91 12.12 -10.48
N PHE A 18 -3.72 12.39 -9.95
CA PHE A 18 -2.73 11.36 -9.67
C PHE A 18 -3.26 10.31 -8.68
N LEU A 19 -3.95 10.74 -7.62
CA LEU A 19 -4.56 9.83 -6.64
C LEU A 19 -5.64 8.95 -7.27
N VAL A 20 -6.47 9.52 -8.15
CA VAL A 20 -7.49 8.75 -8.88
C VAL A 20 -6.81 7.68 -9.76
N VAL A 21 -5.80 8.07 -10.54
CA VAL A 21 -5.05 7.15 -11.41
C VAL A 21 -4.36 6.06 -10.59
N TYR A 22 -3.72 6.43 -9.48
CA TYR A 22 -3.06 5.49 -8.58
C TYR A 22 -4.07 4.50 -7.98
N ASN A 23 -5.26 4.96 -7.58
CA ASN A 23 -6.30 4.08 -7.05
C ASN A 23 -6.79 3.07 -8.10
N GLN A 24 -6.93 3.50 -9.36
CA GLN A 24 -7.25 2.59 -10.47
C GLN A 24 -6.13 1.55 -10.69
N LEU A 25 -4.86 1.99 -10.67
CA LEU A 25 -3.70 1.09 -10.72
C LEU A 25 -3.73 0.10 -9.57
N LYS A 26 -4.07 0.56 -8.36
CA LYS A 26 -4.12 -0.26 -7.15
C LYS A 26 -5.12 -1.39 -7.28
N ILE A 27 -6.33 -1.08 -7.74
CA ILE A 27 -7.43 -2.06 -7.86
C ILE A 27 -7.13 -3.09 -8.97
N HIS A 28 -6.61 -2.67 -10.12
CA HIS A 28 -6.44 -3.56 -11.27
C HIS A 28 -5.11 -4.32 -11.30
N VAL A 29 -4.01 -3.70 -10.84
CA VAL A 29 -2.66 -4.26 -10.98
C VAL A 29 -2.10 -4.68 -9.62
N LEU A 30 -2.06 -3.76 -8.65
CA LEU A 30 -1.37 -4.00 -7.37
C LEU A 30 -2.14 -4.96 -6.45
N SER A 31 -3.46 -5.12 -6.64
CA SER A 31 -4.27 -6.07 -5.87
C SER A 31 -3.97 -7.54 -6.21
N LYS A 32 -3.50 -7.80 -7.43
CA LYS A 32 -3.21 -9.16 -7.90
C LYS A 32 -1.83 -9.63 -7.44
N PHE A 33 -0.89 -8.70 -7.31
CA PHE A 33 0.48 -8.99 -6.91
C PHE A 33 0.68 -8.65 -5.43
N HIS A 34 1.03 -9.67 -4.64
CA HIS A 34 1.37 -9.52 -3.22
C HIS A 34 2.87 -9.74 -2.98
N PRO A 35 3.78 -8.89 -3.52
CA PRO A 35 5.19 -9.06 -3.28
C PRO A 35 5.55 -8.76 -1.82
N ASN A 36 6.68 -9.30 -1.38
CA ASN A 36 7.21 -9.01 -0.05
C ASN A 36 7.49 -7.50 0.08
N LYS A 37 6.93 -6.84 1.11
CA LYS A 37 7.05 -5.40 1.38
C LYS A 37 8.49 -4.86 1.24
N TRP A 38 9.48 -5.66 1.62
CA TRP A 38 10.90 -5.28 1.54
C TRP A 38 11.43 -5.18 0.10
N ILE A 39 10.86 -5.95 -0.82
CA ILE A 39 11.22 -5.88 -2.25
C ILE A 39 10.74 -4.56 -2.85
N ILE A 40 9.50 -4.15 -2.56
CA ILE A 40 8.96 -2.88 -3.06
C ILE A 40 9.71 -1.70 -2.45
N LEU A 41 10.08 -1.78 -1.16
CA LEU A 41 10.94 -0.78 -0.53
C LEU A 41 12.27 -0.68 -1.25
N GLY A 42 12.96 -1.81 -1.48
CA GLY A 42 14.22 -1.85 -2.20
C GLY A 42 14.11 -1.24 -3.59
N LEU A 43 13.03 -1.56 -4.32
CA LEU A 43 12.77 -1.02 -5.65
C LEU A 43 12.50 0.48 -5.64
N SER A 44 11.76 0.99 -4.66
CA SER A 44 11.50 2.43 -4.48
C SER A 44 12.80 3.17 -4.18
N VAL A 45 13.62 2.67 -3.27
CA VAL A 45 14.94 3.25 -2.94
C VAL A 45 15.85 3.22 -4.16
N ALA A 46 15.92 2.09 -4.87
CA ALA A 46 16.69 2.00 -6.11
C ALA A 46 16.22 3.02 -7.15
N SER A 47 14.90 3.14 -7.35
CA SER A 47 14.29 4.09 -8.31
C SER A 47 14.63 5.55 -8.00
N PHE A 48 14.79 5.90 -6.72
CA PHE A 48 15.24 7.22 -6.29
C PHE A 48 16.68 7.53 -6.74
N PHE A 49 17.57 6.54 -6.73
CA PHE A 49 18.96 6.71 -7.15
C PHE A 49 19.20 6.55 -8.65
N ILE A 50 18.22 6.06 -9.43
CA ILE A 50 18.34 5.90 -10.88
C ILE A 50 18.74 7.22 -11.59
N PRO A 51 18.08 8.38 -11.33
CA PRO A 51 18.49 9.65 -11.91
C PRO A 51 19.98 9.96 -11.70
N THR A 52 20.44 9.84 -10.46
CA THR A 52 21.82 10.14 -10.08
C THR A 52 22.80 9.16 -10.71
N ALA A 53 22.43 7.87 -10.78
CA ALA A 53 23.24 6.86 -11.43
C ALA A 53 23.37 7.14 -12.94
N ILE A 54 22.29 7.49 -13.63
CA ILE A 54 22.32 7.84 -15.06
C ILE A 54 23.23 9.05 -15.29
N THR A 55 23.13 10.10 -14.47
CA THR A 55 23.99 11.28 -14.63
C THR A 55 25.47 10.97 -14.44
N VAL A 56 25.82 10.11 -13.46
CA VAL A 56 27.21 9.79 -13.13
C VAL A 56 27.83 8.81 -14.12
N TYR A 57 27.10 7.77 -14.54
CA TYR A 57 27.64 6.71 -15.39
C TYR A 57 27.50 6.99 -16.89
N LEU A 58 26.45 7.69 -17.31
CA LEU A 58 26.16 7.94 -18.73
C LEU A 58 26.45 9.38 -19.17
N ASN A 59 26.87 10.27 -18.25
CA ASN A 59 27.06 11.71 -18.49
C ASN A 59 25.86 12.38 -19.19
N TYR A 60 24.66 11.80 -19.04
CA TYR A 60 23.44 12.30 -19.68
C TYR A 60 22.60 13.02 -18.63
N ASN A 61 22.40 14.31 -18.84
CA ASN A 61 21.62 15.13 -17.93
C ASN A 61 20.13 15.02 -18.26
N ILE A 62 19.41 14.20 -17.48
CA ILE A 62 17.96 14.05 -17.60
C ILE A 62 17.17 15.19 -16.92
N ASN A 63 17.84 16.09 -16.18
CA ASN A 63 17.18 17.18 -15.47
C ASN A 63 16.60 18.19 -16.47
N GLY A 64 15.31 18.50 -16.32
CA GLY A 64 14.56 19.37 -17.23
C GLY A 64 13.90 18.65 -18.41
N THR A 65 14.12 17.35 -18.59
CA THR A 65 13.46 16.55 -19.64
C THR A 65 12.16 15.91 -19.15
N VAL A 66 11.28 15.50 -20.08
CA VAL A 66 10.06 14.74 -19.77
C VAL A 66 10.36 13.50 -18.93
N TRP A 67 11.54 12.90 -19.11
CA TRP A 67 11.99 11.71 -18.40
C TRP A 67 12.07 11.91 -16.88
N GLN A 68 12.41 13.12 -16.42
CA GLN A 68 12.44 13.44 -14.99
C GLN A 68 11.06 13.28 -14.34
N TYR A 69 10.01 13.76 -15.02
CA TYR A 69 8.64 13.67 -14.50
C TYR A 69 8.13 12.24 -14.50
N VAL A 70 8.44 11.47 -15.54
CA VAL A 70 8.10 10.04 -15.61
C VAL A 70 8.77 9.27 -14.48
N GLN A 71 10.08 9.47 -14.29
CA GLN A 71 10.83 8.79 -13.23
C GLN A 71 10.31 9.17 -11.84
N SER A 72 9.98 10.45 -11.63
CA SER A 72 9.40 10.93 -10.37
C SER A 72 8.04 10.29 -10.11
N ALA A 73 7.19 10.18 -11.12
CA ALA A 73 5.89 9.50 -11.01
C ALA A 73 6.07 8.01 -10.68
N VAL A 74 7.01 7.32 -11.32
CA VAL A 74 7.33 5.90 -11.03
C VAL A 74 7.76 5.72 -9.58
N PHE A 75 8.67 6.57 -9.09
CA PHE A 75 9.11 6.54 -7.69
C PHE A 75 7.92 6.71 -6.73
N ILE A 76 7.05 7.70 -6.98
CA ILE A 76 5.89 7.99 -6.15
C ILE A 76 4.93 6.78 -6.13
N VAL A 77 4.67 6.15 -7.27
CA VAL A 77 3.82 4.95 -7.37
C VAL A 77 4.43 3.79 -6.57
N LEU A 78 5.72 3.52 -6.71
CA LEU A 78 6.42 2.46 -5.97
C LEU A 78 6.40 2.73 -4.45
N PHE A 79 6.59 3.98 -4.04
CA PHE A 79 6.59 4.36 -2.64
C PHE A 79 5.19 4.27 -2.01
N LEU A 80 4.16 4.75 -2.70
CA LEU A 80 2.76 4.57 -2.29
C LEU A 80 2.39 3.10 -2.19
N TRP A 81 2.85 2.28 -3.14
CA TRP A 81 2.61 0.84 -3.11
C TRP A 81 3.24 0.19 -1.87
N PHE A 82 4.45 0.59 -1.50
CA PHE A 82 5.08 0.15 -0.26
C PHE A 82 4.26 0.55 0.98
N ILE A 83 3.79 1.80 1.04
CA ILE A 83 2.94 2.29 2.15
C ILE A 83 1.65 1.46 2.24
N ASP A 84 0.99 1.23 1.11
CA ASP A 84 -0.24 0.45 1.04
C ASP A 84 -0.04 -1.00 1.50
N LEU A 85 1.07 -1.63 1.13
CA LEU A 85 1.44 -2.98 1.58
C LEU A 85 1.77 -3.00 3.08
N LYS A 86 2.50 -1.99 3.58
CA LYS A 86 2.85 -1.87 5.00
C LYS A 86 1.61 -1.68 5.88
N ASN A 87 0.69 -0.84 5.43
CA ASN A 87 -0.55 -0.52 6.15
C ASN A 87 -1.62 -1.62 6.00
N GLY A 88 -1.38 -2.64 5.18
CA GLY A 88 -2.36 -3.69 4.89
C GLY A 88 -3.60 -3.17 4.15
N ALA A 89 -3.53 -1.98 3.57
CA ALA A 89 -4.66 -1.35 2.88
C ALA A 89 -5.07 -2.13 1.62
N ILE A 90 -4.11 -2.79 0.95
CA ILE A 90 -4.40 -3.70 -0.17
C ILE A 90 -5.26 -4.89 0.29
N ASN A 91 -5.01 -5.43 1.48
CA ASN A 91 -5.72 -6.59 2.02
C ASN A 91 -7.13 -6.22 2.53
N ASN A 92 -7.29 -5.01 3.07
CA ASN A 92 -8.56 -4.52 3.63
C ASN A 92 -9.56 -4.03 2.56
N THR A 93 -9.13 -3.77 1.32
CA THR A 93 -10.06 -3.29 0.28
C THR A 93 -10.91 -4.43 -0.32
N TYR A 94 -10.39 -5.67 -0.32
CA TYR A 94 -11.13 -6.86 -0.77
C TYR A 94 -11.77 -7.65 0.36
N SER A 95 -11.28 -7.51 1.59
CA SER A 95 -11.90 -8.11 2.75
C SER A 95 -12.61 -7.03 3.55
N GLY A 96 -13.94 -6.97 3.48
CA GLY A 96 -14.80 -6.24 4.42
C GLY A 96 -14.71 -6.81 5.85
N ARG A 97 -13.50 -7.12 6.30
CA ARG A 97 -13.21 -7.89 7.50
C ARG A 97 -12.02 -7.24 8.18
N SER A 98 -12.36 -6.26 9.00
CA SER A 98 -11.72 -5.94 10.27
C SER A 98 -10.41 -6.72 10.50
N SER A 99 -9.29 -6.01 10.53
CA SER A 99 -8.03 -6.54 11.06
C SER A 99 -8.08 -6.82 12.57
N LYS A 100 -9.28 -6.90 13.17
CA LYS A 100 -9.55 -7.21 14.57
C LYS A 100 -10.18 -8.61 14.74
N LYS A 101 -9.67 -9.63 14.05
CA LYS A 101 -10.09 -11.02 14.32
C LYS A 101 -8.98 -11.98 14.70
N LYS A 102 -7.84 -11.47 15.19
CA LYS A 102 -6.84 -12.33 15.85
C LYS A 102 -7.19 -12.66 17.30
N ASN A 103 -8.08 -11.90 17.96
CA ASN A 103 -8.43 -12.09 19.37
C ASN A 103 -9.94 -12.17 19.64
N ASP A 104 -10.76 -12.49 18.65
CA ASP A 104 -12.17 -12.81 18.91
C ASP A 104 -12.26 -14.27 19.40
N VAL A 105 -11.68 -14.50 20.59
CA VAL A 105 -11.89 -15.74 21.34
C VAL A 105 -13.32 -15.66 21.84
N VAL A 106 -14.26 -16.14 21.03
CA VAL A 106 -15.63 -16.32 21.46
C VAL A 106 -15.59 -17.37 22.58
N ILE A 107 -15.63 -16.90 23.83
CA ILE A 107 -15.76 -17.76 25.01
C ILE A 107 -17.16 -18.38 24.92
N LYS A 108 -17.23 -19.55 24.26
CA LYS A 108 -18.44 -20.36 24.26
C LYS A 108 -18.56 -20.97 25.66
N PRO A 109 -19.76 -20.94 26.28
CA PRO A 109 -19.97 -21.63 27.54
C PRO A 109 -19.66 -23.12 27.34
N LYS A 110 -18.78 -23.68 28.19
CA LYS A 110 -18.50 -25.12 28.18
C LYS A 110 -19.79 -25.86 28.55
N ALA A 111 -20.08 -26.96 27.85
CA ALA A 111 -21.25 -27.77 28.16
C ALA A 111 -21.21 -28.24 29.62
N LYS A 112 -22.38 -28.24 30.28
CA LYS A 112 -22.53 -28.74 31.66
C LYS A 112 -22.08 -30.22 31.68
N PRO A 113 -21.18 -30.63 32.59
CA PRO A 113 -20.79 -32.03 32.69
C PRO A 113 -22.05 -32.85 33.03
N ASN A 114 -22.39 -33.81 32.17
CA ASN A 114 -23.55 -34.65 32.36
C ASN A 114 -23.31 -35.55 33.58
N ARG A 115 -24.10 -35.36 34.65
CA ARG A 115 -23.95 -36.04 35.94
C ARG A 115 -24.74 -37.36 35.97
N ALA A 116 -24.71 -38.12 34.88
CA ALA A 116 -25.49 -39.34 34.70
C ALA A 116 -24.55 -40.54 34.51
N ASN A 117 -24.13 -41.14 35.62
CA ASN A 117 -23.86 -42.58 35.83
C ASN A 117 -22.87 -42.80 36.97
N LYS A 118 -23.31 -42.49 38.19
CA LYS A 118 -22.67 -43.01 39.40
C LYS A 118 -23.75 -43.54 40.33
N ASN A 119 -24.48 -44.55 39.88
CA ASN A 119 -25.34 -45.41 40.70
C ASN A 119 -25.65 -46.69 39.91
N GLN A 120 -24.63 -47.53 39.69
CA GLN A 120 -24.84 -48.96 39.45
C GLN A 120 -23.90 -49.74 40.38
N LYS A 121 -24.31 -49.81 41.65
CA LYS A 121 -23.92 -50.86 42.59
C LYS A 121 -25.14 -51.17 43.45
N LYS A 122 -25.87 -52.20 43.06
CA LYS A 122 -26.58 -53.15 43.94
C LYS A 122 -26.93 -54.37 43.11
#